data_AF-A0A1S1KNP1-F1
#
_entry.id   AF-A0A1S1KNP1-F1
#
_cell.length_a   1.000
_cell.length_b   1.000
_cell.length_c   1.000
_cell.angle_alpha   90.00
_cell.angle_beta   90.00
_cell.angle_gamma   90.00
#
_symmetry.space_group_name_H-M   'P 1'
#
loop_
_entity.id
_entity.type
_entity.pdbx_description
1 polymer ?
#
loop_
_entity_poly.entity_id
_entity_poly.type
_entity_poly.pdbx_seq_one_letter_code
_entity_poly.pdbx_strand_id
1 'polypeptide(L)'
;MTTVSSGRRTPVLLLASCAVAGALGLALAPPAARADAVAYLVNVTVRPGYNFAGADHALAYGRGICGKVNAGLPYGDLMQDVKHDFGNPDEYQAGYLINQAVNELCPAAIWQLRNSAVGYRARPN
;
A
#
# COMPACT_ATOMS: atom_id res chain seq x y z
N MET A 1 33.23 3.83 70.76
CA MET A 1 32.90 5.17 70.23
C MET A 1 34.14 5.73 69.55
N THR A 2 33.95 6.33 68.37
CA THR A 2 34.90 7.13 67.51
C THR A 2 36.12 6.41 66.94
N THR A 3 36.49 6.43 65.64
CA THR A 3 35.89 6.78 64.32
C THR A 3 36.96 6.36 63.30
N VAL A 4 36.70 5.45 62.37
CA VAL A 4 37.61 5.19 61.23
C VAL A 4 37.25 6.16 60.10
N SER A 5 38.16 7.10 59.83
CA SER A 5 38.10 8.03 58.70
C SER A 5 38.62 7.32 57.44
N SER A 6 37.72 6.95 56.53
CA SER A 6 38.08 6.43 55.21
C SER A 6 37.96 7.56 54.19
N GLY A 7 39.11 8.09 53.77
CA GLY A 7 39.22 9.14 52.77
C GLY A 7 38.71 8.68 51.40
N ARG A 8 37.52 9.14 51.02
CA ARG A 8 36.95 8.93 49.69
C ARG A 8 37.63 9.90 48.72
N ARG A 9 38.61 9.42 47.96
CA ARG A 9 39.27 10.17 46.89
C ARG A 9 38.22 10.61 45.87
N THR A 10 38.22 11.91 45.59
CA THR A 10 37.38 12.63 44.65
C THR A 10 37.58 12.15 43.20
N PRO A 11 36.60 12.44 42.31
CA PRO A 11 36.39 11.76 41.04
C PRO A 11 37.38 12.26 39.99
N VAL A 12 38.05 11.34 39.30
CA VAL A 12 38.76 11.68 38.07
C VAL A 12 37.89 11.25 36.91
N LEU A 13 37.37 12.28 36.24
CA LEU A 13 36.81 12.26 34.90
C LEU A 13 37.55 11.25 34.01
N LEU A 14 36.80 10.28 33.48
CA LEU A 14 37.06 9.71 32.17
C LEU A 14 35.88 10.07 31.27
N LEU A 15 35.76 11.37 31.01
CA LEU A 15 35.12 11.90 29.81
C LEU A 15 36.14 11.74 28.68
N ALA A 16 35.83 10.88 27.71
CA ALA A 16 36.12 11.04 26.28
C ALA A 16 36.17 9.67 25.61
N SER A 17 35.08 9.27 24.97
CA SER A 17 35.13 8.29 23.88
C SER A 17 34.02 8.61 22.88
N CYS A 18 34.45 9.38 21.87
CA CYS A 18 33.94 9.44 20.50
C CYS A 18 32.42 9.54 20.28
N ALA A 19 31.94 10.79 20.30
CA ALA A 19 30.76 11.20 19.56
C ALA A 19 31.05 11.24 18.05
N VAL A 20 30.97 10.12 17.31
CA VAL A 20 30.74 10.10 15.84
C VAL A 20 30.09 8.77 15.40
N ALA A 21 28.79 8.59 15.63
CA ALA A 21 28.03 7.49 15.03
C ALA A 21 26.59 7.90 14.65
N GLY A 22 26.36 9.19 14.38
CA GLY A 22 25.01 9.74 14.19
C GLY A 22 24.62 10.12 12.74
N ALA A 23 25.54 10.03 11.77
CA ALA A 23 25.32 10.65 10.45
C ALA A 23 24.88 9.70 9.32
N LEU A 24 24.82 8.38 9.55
CA LEU A 24 24.48 7.39 8.50
C LEU A 24 22.97 7.05 8.42
N GLY A 25 22.11 7.98 8.84
CA GLY A 25 20.66 7.79 8.94
C GLY A 25 19.85 8.78 8.12
N LEU A 26 20.37 9.31 7.00
CA LEU A 26 19.47 9.91 6.01
C LEU A 26 18.57 8.78 5.50
N ALA A 27 17.34 8.74 6.01
CA ALA A 27 16.31 7.82 5.60
C ALA A 27 16.10 7.94 4.08
N LEU A 28 16.74 7.06 3.31
CA LEU A 28 16.41 6.82 1.92
C LEU A 28 15.04 6.16 1.89
N ALA A 29 13.98 6.97 2.02
CA ALA A 29 12.64 6.49 1.75
C ALA A 29 12.62 5.95 0.31
N PRO A 30 12.12 4.73 0.07
CA PRO A 30 11.99 4.23 -1.29
C PRO A 30 11.16 5.23 -2.12
N PRO A 31 11.49 5.38 -3.42
CA PRO A 31 10.76 6.31 -4.28
C PRO A 31 9.26 5.99 -4.24
N ALA A 32 8.44 7.03 -4.12
CA ALA A 32 6.99 6.86 -4.13
C ALA A 32 6.56 6.30 -5.49
N ALA A 33 5.81 5.18 -5.46
CA ALA A 33 5.19 4.65 -6.65
C ALA A 33 4.25 5.70 -7.26
N ARG A 34 4.26 5.80 -8.59
CA ARG A 34 3.49 6.79 -9.35
C ARG A 34 2.44 6.06 -10.18
N ALA A 35 1.39 6.79 -10.55
CA ALA A 35 0.39 6.26 -11.46
C ALA A 35 1.00 6.02 -12.85
N ASP A 36 0.76 4.85 -13.42
CA ASP A 36 1.12 4.41 -14.76
C ASP A 36 -0.13 3.99 -15.54
N ALA A 37 -0.65 4.93 -16.33
CA ALA A 37 -1.81 4.68 -17.17
C ALA A 37 -1.54 3.66 -18.29
N VAL A 38 -0.30 3.57 -18.77
CA VAL A 38 0.07 2.67 -19.87
C VAL A 38 0.10 1.23 -19.35
N ALA A 39 0.74 1.00 -18.20
CA ALA A 39 0.75 -0.31 -17.55
C ALA A 39 -0.66 -0.81 -17.25
N TYR A 40 -1.53 0.05 -16.71
CA TYR A 40 -2.94 -0.27 -16.49
C TYR A 40 -3.64 -0.70 -17.78
N LEU A 41 -3.55 0.13 -18.83
CA LEU A 41 -4.22 -0.13 -20.10
C LEU A 41 -3.74 -1.44 -20.73
N VAL A 42 -2.44 -1.69 -20.75
CA VAL A 42 -1.87 -2.94 -21.28
C VAL A 42 -2.44 -4.17 -20.56
N ASN A 43 -2.67 -4.10 -19.25
CA ASN A 43 -3.16 -5.24 -18.49
C ASN A 43 -4.68 -5.49 -18.60
N VAL A 44 -5.47 -4.46 -18.95
CA VAL A 44 -6.95 -4.55 -18.91
C VAL A 44 -7.62 -4.44 -20.28
N THR A 45 -7.02 -3.82 -21.29
CA THR A 45 -7.69 -3.64 -22.60
C THR A 45 -7.51 -4.84 -23.52
N VAL A 46 -6.40 -5.56 -23.41
CA VAL A 46 -6.15 -6.79 -24.20
C VAL A 46 -6.68 -8.05 -23.52
N ARG A 47 -7.04 -7.95 -22.24
CA ARG A 47 -7.62 -9.08 -21.48
C ARG A 47 -9.10 -9.24 -21.87
N PRO A 48 -9.54 -10.43 -22.28
CA PRO A 48 -10.95 -10.69 -22.54
C PRO A 48 -11.83 -10.44 -21.31
N GLY A 49 -13.07 -10.00 -21.52
CA GLY A 49 -14.12 -10.00 -20.50
C GLY A 49 -14.51 -8.63 -19.93
N TYR A 50 -13.70 -7.57 -20.08
CA TYR A 50 -14.10 -6.24 -19.62
C TYR A 50 -14.84 -5.41 -20.68
N ASN A 51 -14.67 -5.72 -21.97
CA ASN A 51 -15.41 -5.08 -23.07
C ASN A 51 -15.48 -3.54 -23.01
N PHE A 52 -14.41 -2.88 -22.52
CA PHE A 52 -14.37 -1.43 -22.44
C PHE A 52 -14.53 -0.81 -23.84
N ALA A 53 -15.31 0.27 -23.96
CA ALA A 53 -15.51 0.98 -25.23
C ALA A 53 -14.25 1.64 -25.80
N GLY A 54 -13.17 1.73 -25.01
CA GLY A 54 -11.88 2.30 -25.40
C GLY A 54 -11.00 2.58 -24.18
N ALA A 55 -9.81 3.13 -24.42
CA ALA A 55 -8.82 3.43 -23.37
C ALA A 55 -9.34 4.44 -22.34
N ASP A 56 -10.04 5.50 -22.77
CA ASP A 56 -10.58 6.50 -21.85
C ASP A 56 -11.65 5.93 -20.93
N HIS A 57 -12.50 5.03 -21.46
CA HIS A 57 -13.51 4.35 -20.66
C HIS A 57 -12.87 3.42 -19.62
N ALA A 58 -11.83 2.67 -20.00
CA ALA A 58 -11.07 1.84 -19.07
C ALA A 58 -10.41 2.69 -17.97
N LEU A 59 -9.74 3.79 -18.33
CA LEU A 59 -9.09 4.69 -17.38
C LEU A 59 -10.10 5.35 -16.44
N ALA A 60 -11.26 5.77 -16.95
CA ALA A 60 -12.33 6.32 -16.13
C ALA A 60 -12.83 5.28 -15.12
N TYR A 61 -13.06 4.03 -15.54
CA TYR A 61 -13.49 2.95 -14.67
C TYR A 61 -12.44 2.64 -13.58
N GLY A 62 -11.17 2.49 -13.97
CA GLY A 62 -10.07 2.25 -13.04
C GLY A 62 -9.88 3.37 -12.02
N ARG A 63 -10.00 4.64 -12.44
CA ARG A 63 -9.98 5.79 -11.51
C ARG A 63 -11.22 5.81 -10.61
N GLY A 64 -12.36 5.32 -11.07
CA GLY A 64 -13.56 5.10 -10.26
C GLY A 64 -13.31 4.11 -9.12
N ILE A 65 -12.65 2.98 -9.40
CA ILE A 65 -12.20 2.03 -8.36
C ILE A 65 -11.29 2.74 -7.35
N CYS A 66 -10.30 3.50 -7.81
CA CYS A 66 -9.43 4.27 -6.93
C CYS A 66 -10.20 5.24 -6.03
N GLY A 67 -11.21 5.93 -6.56
CA GLY A 67 -12.10 6.79 -5.77
C GLY A 67 -12.83 6.02 -4.67
N LYS A 68 -13.40 4.85 -4.99
CA LYS A 68 -14.09 3.99 -4.03
C LYS A 68 -13.15 3.47 -2.93
N VAL A 69 -11.93 3.05 -3.27
CA VAL A 69 -10.92 2.61 -2.29
C VAL A 69 -10.53 3.76 -1.36
N ASN A 70 -10.26 4.95 -1.91
CA ASN A 70 -9.91 6.13 -1.11
C ASN A 70 -11.06 6.63 -0.23
N ALA A 71 -12.31 6.37 -0.63
CA ALA A 71 -13.50 6.60 0.19
C ALA A 71 -13.72 5.54 1.27
N GLY A 72 -12.90 4.48 1.32
CA GLY A 72 -12.97 3.43 2.32
C GLY A 72 -13.98 2.33 2.02
N LEU A 73 -14.44 2.19 0.77
CA LEU A 73 -15.34 1.09 0.40
C LEU A 73 -14.63 -0.27 0.65
N PRO A 74 -15.28 -1.24 1.32
CA PRO A 74 -14.64 -2.50 1.64
C PRO A 74 -14.43 -3.36 0.38
N TYR A 75 -13.40 -4.22 0.39
CA TYR A 75 -13.03 -5.04 -0.76
C TYR A 75 -14.16 -5.94 -1.26
N GLY A 76 -14.98 -6.46 -0.35
CA GLY A 76 -16.15 -7.27 -0.71
C GLY A 76 -17.17 -6.52 -1.57
N ASP A 77 -17.44 -5.25 -1.25
CA ASP A 77 -18.38 -4.41 -2.00
C ASP A 77 -17.78 -4.00 -3.35
N LEU A 78 -16.49 -3.65 -3.39
CA LEU A 78 -15.76 -3.44 -4.65
C LEU A 78 -15.87 -4.66 -5.58
N MET A 79 -15.72 -5.87 -5.02
CA MET A 79 -15.85 -7.10 -5.79
C MET A 79 -17.28 -7.28 -6.34
N GLN A 80 -18.31 -6.99 -5.54
CA GLN A 80 -19.70 -7.08 -6.01
C GLN A 80 -19.99 -6.07 -7.11
N ASP A 81 -19.57 -4.81 -6.94
CA ASP A 81 -19.72 -3.76 -7.93
C ASP A 81 -19.11 -4.17 -9.26
N VAL A 82 -17.86 -4.64 -9.26
CA VAL A 82 -17.16 -5.04 -10.51
C VAL A 82 -17.88 -6.22 -11.17
N LYS A 83 -18.25 -7.26 -10.40
CA LYS A 83 -18.98 -8.40 -10.97
C LYS A 83 -20.32 -7.99 -11.56
N HIS A 84 -21.04 -7.08 -10.90
CA HIS A 84 -22.30 -6.54 -11.37
C HIS A 84 -22.11 -5.73 -12.67
N ASP A 85 -21.16 -4.81 -12.69
CA ASP A 85 -20.90 -3.91 -13.82
C ASP A 85 -20.55 -4.67 -15.11
N PHE A 86 -19.80 -5.78 -14.99
CA PHE A 86 -19.43 -6.62 -16.14
C PHE A 86 -20.36 -7.82 -16.36
N GLY A 87 -21.38 -8.01 -15.51
CA GLY A 87 -22.28 -9.17 -15.57
C GLY A 87 -21.53 -10.51 -15.49
N ASN A 88 -20.38 -10.54 -14.81
CA ASN A 88 -19.52 -11.72 -14.72
C ASN A 88 -19.28 -12.09 -13.25
N PRO A 89 -19.72 -13.27 -12.79
CA PRO A 89 -19.56 -13.67 -11.40
C PRO A 89 -18.12 -14.08 -11.01
N ASP A 90 -17.18 -14.18 -11.96
CA ASP A 90 -15.82 -14.62 -11.70
C ASP A 90 -15.03 -13.63 -10.83
N GLU A 91 -14.75 -14.05 -9.59
CA GLU A 91 -14.01 -13.26 -8.60
C GLU A 91 -12.52 -13.11 -8.95
N TYR A 92 -11.94 -14.02 -9.74
CA TYR A 92 -10.56 -13.85 -10.21
C TYR A 92 -10.46 -12.70 -11.21
N GLN A 93 -11.40 -12.61 -12.16
CA GLN A 93 -11.44 -11.50 -13.11
C GLN A 93 -11.70 -10.18 -12.37
N ALA A 94 -12.72 -10.12 -11.51
CA ALA A 94 -13.04 -8.90 -10.78
C ALA A 94 -11.89 -8.45 -9.85
N GLY A 95 -11.29 -9.38 -9.09
CA GLY A 95 -10.14 -9.08 -8.23
C GLY A 95 -8.90 -8.64 -9.02
N TYR A 96 -8.66 -9.23 -10.19
CA TYR A 96 -7.57 -8.78 -11.07
C TYR A 96 -7.76 -7.33 -11.49
N LEU A 97 -8.95 -6.93 -11.94
CA LEU A 97 -9.22 -5.55 -12.35
C LEU A 97 -9.01 -4.56 -11.20
N ILE A 98 -9.50 -4.90 -10.01
CA ILE A 98 -9.34 -4.08 -8.79
C ILE A 98 -7.85 -3.90 -8.48
N ASN A 99 -7.09 -4.98 -8.47
CA ASN A 99 -5.66 -4.94 -8.18
C ASN A 99 -4.88 -4.16 -9.24
N GLN A 100 -5.20 -4.30 -10.53
CA GLN A 100 -4.58 -3.52 -11.60
C GLN A 100 -4.88 -2.03 -11.46
N ALA A 101 -6.13 -1.66 -11.18
CA ALA A 101 -6.50 -0.26 -10.98
C ALA A 101 -5.71 0.35 -9.82
N VAL A 102 -5.62 -0.35 -8.68
CA VAL A 102 -4.95 0.20 -7.50
C VAL A 102 -3.43 0.22 -7.63
N ASN A 103 -2.82 -0.85 -8.15
CA ASN A 103 -1.36 -0.90 -8.32
C ASN A 103 -0.88 0.15 -9.31
N GLU A 104 -1.60 0.30 -10.44
CA GLU A 104 -1.12 1.11 -11.55
C GLU A 104 -1.68 2.54 -11.52
N LEU A 105 -2.90 2.81 -11.03
CA LEU A 105 -3.49 4.16 -11.12
C LEU A 105 -3.50 4.93 -9.80
N CYS A 106 -3.49 4.25 -8.65
CA CYS A 106 -3.50 4.89 -7.34
C CYS A 106 -2.64 4.14 -6.31
N PRO A 107 -1.32 4.02 -6.52
CA PRO A 107 -0.46 3.23 -5.66
C PRO A 107 -0.42 3.69 -4.19
N ALA A 108 -0.74 4.95 -3.92
CA ALA A 108 -0.90 5.46 -2.55
C ALA A 108 -2.04 4.76 -1.77
N ALA A 109 -3.02 4.18 -2.48
CA ALA A 109 -4.18 3.49 -1.90
C ALA A 109 -3.96 1.97 -1.70
N ILE A 110 -2.79 1.42 -2.07
CA ILE A 110 -2.50 -0.01 -1.95
C ILE A 110 -2.71 -0.53 -0.54
N TRP A 111 -2.25 0.22 0.47
CA TRP A 111 -2.41 -0.20 1.86
C TRP A 111 -3.88 -0.23 2.27
N GLN A 112 -4.66 0.77 1.87
CA GLN A 112 -6.10 0.84 2.12
C GLN A 112 -6.84 -0.34 1.51
N LEU A 113 -6.56 -0.67 0.23
CA LEU A 113 -7.13 -1.84 -0.44
C LEU A 113 -6.79 -3.13 0.32
N ARG A 114 -5.50 -3.35 0.63
CA ARG A 114 -5.04 -4.56 1.33
C ARG A 114 -5.69 -4.72 2.70
N ASN A 115 -5.77 -3.63 3.47
CA ASN A 115 -6.43 -3.64 4.77
C ASN A 115 -7.93 -3.94 4.66
N SER A 116 -8.60 -3.39 3.63
CA SER A 116 -10.02 -3.66 3.38
C SER A 116 -10.34 -5.09 2.92
N ALA A 117 -9.33 -5.83 2.46
CA ALA A 117 -9.45 -7.22 2.01
C ALA A 117 -9.19 -8.24 3.12
N VAL A 118 -8.80 -7.81 4.32
CA VAL A 118 -8.55 -8.72 5.45
C VAL A 118 -9.82 -9.51 5.77
N GLY A 119 -9.69 -10.83 5.81
CA GLY A 119 -10.82 -11.73 6.09
C GLY A 119 -11.75 -11.98 4.90
N TYR A 120 -11.54 -11.31 3.77
CA TYR A 120 -12.26 -11.62 2.55
C TYR A 120 -11.97 -13.06 2.11
N ARG A 121 -13.03 -13.80 1.77
CA ARG A 121 -12.93 -15.15 1.22
C ARG A 121 -13.67 -15.19 -0.10
N ALA A 122 -12.94 -15.55 -1.15
CA ALA A 122 -13.53 -15.73 -2.45
C ALA A 122 -14.55 -16.88 -2.39
N ARG A 123 -15.72 -16.68 -3.00
CA ARG A 123 -16.72 -17.73 -3.11
C ARG A 123 -16.29 -18.68 -4.23
N PRO A 124 -16.33 -20.00 -4.02
CA PRO A 124 -16.08 -20.93 -5.10
C PRO A 124 -17.13 -20.76 -6.22
N ASN A 125 -16.64 -20.88 -7.45
CA ASN A 125 -17.39 -20.72 -8.69
C ASN A 125 -18.25 -21.96 -8.97
#